data_AF-A0A369JJB1-F1
#
_entry.id   AF-A0A369JJB1-F1
#
_cell.length_a   1.000
_cell.length_b   1.000
_cell.length_c   1.000
_cell.angle_alpha   90.00
_cell.angle_beta   90.00
_cell.angle_gamma   90.00
#
_symmetry.space_group_name_H-M   'P 1'
#
loop_
_entity.id
_entity.type
_entity.pdbx_description
1 polymer ?
#
loop_
_entity_poly.entity_id
_entity_poly.type
_entity_poly.pdbx_seq_one_letter_code
_entity_poly.pdbx_strand_id
1 'polypeptide(L)'
;MQSTRDSGLGSVEAKIPSIIAEKFGFDTNTVETDLVRWNKDWEAALRSLSTEPPTLFFNLISRYFHILFPSQPDPNHPPPDMTQHVTRQLRREQTGTAALYDEVGKTWYFKTPWLLLDDKERQRHILNGMRDACGTVAWNQDVRAMCPEITLGKLSKDKGKAFLAFVDEHRKGVEDANPEIYFVPNVWWRNVVETVLREASNEMVEEVTTLMSLLRNSYIASFVAHTGASVMKDLSDGSPAMDPIHKLMESEPQFASAIGTVLGSARSKPIVRCENCTKSADMIEGTPKFMVCSVCKSKLDFIIHYCSQECQKDDWRTHKKHCGKAKVSKQLKGTIHDPFWFQPAVPDFARDFLPITSSGNIDPNDTGFIKPERARPFSPALQRQMSLCLGDRVADYFLFDETDHPIRVRVPLYMTRMLFRQMRSLALSSGPDSGQGVCSIGDYLLKRMSGHPKLSRERILAQFGREYGEDIKGKLLEFEKSSVERGGVQPGGSFLDKMGMMMTPMMDKLNTF
;
A
#
# COMPACT_ATOMS: atom_id res chain seq x y z
N MET A 1 -2.74 -11.49 24.11
CA MET A 1 -3.98 -11.85 24.83
C MET A 1 -4.38 -13.30 24.53
N GLN A 2 -3.57 -14.28 24.92
CA GLN A 2 -4.02 -15.67 24.99
C GLN A 2 -4.79 -15.84 26.30
N SER A 3 -6.10 -15.60 26.22
CA SER A 3 -7.02 -16.09 27.24
C SER A 3 -7.06 -17.61 27.08
N THR A 4 -6.29 -18.30 27.91
CA THR A 4 -6.41 -19.74 28.13
C THR A 4 -7.78 -20.03 28.72
N ARG A 5 -8.78 -20.15 27.85
CA ARG A 5 -10.04 -20.83 28.16
C ARG A 5 -9.87 -22.31 27.83
N ASP A 6 -9.21 -23.02 28.74
CA ASP A 6 -9.51 -24.44 28.96
C ASP A 6 -10.81 -24.52 29.77
N SER A 7 -11.94 -24.25 29.10
CA SER A 7 -13.24 -24.66 29.59
C SER A 7 -13.54 -26.03 28.99
N GLY A 8 -13.18 -27.08 29.72
CA GLY A 8 -13.51 -28.48 29.44
C GLY A 8 -15.00 -28.78 29.53
N LEU A 9 -15.80 -28.08 28.73
CA LEU A 9 -17.16 -28.47 28.38
C LEU A 9 -17.08 -29.06 26.98
N GLY A 10 -16.87 -30.37 26.91
CA GLY A 10 -17.05 -31.15 25.70
C GLY A 10 -18.53 -31.23 25.32
N SER A 11 -19.12 -30.10 24.92
CA SER A 11 -20.34 -30.14 24.14
C SER A 11 -19.96 -30.66 22.76
N VAL A 12 -20.41 -31.86 22.44
CA VAL A 12 -20.52 -32.32 21.06
C VAL A 12 -21.63 -31.47 20.43
N GLU A 13 -21.34 -30.21 20.13
CA GLU A 13 -22.21 -29.39 19.28
C GLU A 13 -22.27 -30.11 17.94
N ALA A 14 -23.42 -30.69 17.64
CA ALA A 14 -23.68 -31.26 16.33
C ALA A 14 -23.42 -30.15 15.31
N LYS A 15 -22.34 -30.30 14.52
CA LYS A 15 -22.00 -29.34 13.46
C LYS A 15 -23.18 -29.30 12.50
N ILE A 16 -23.91 -28.20 12.53
CA ILE A 16 -24.99 -27.97 11.60
C ILE A 16 -24.38 -27.87 10.20
N PRO A 17 -24.79 -28.71 9.24
CA PRO A 17 -24.24 -28.68 7.89
C PRO A 17 -24.44 -27.31 7.24
N SER A 18 -23.47 -26.87 6.46
CA SER A 18 -23.58 -25.63 5.67
C SER A 18 -24.57 -25.83 4.53
N ILE A 19 -25.66 -25.05 4.53
CA ILE A 19 -26.71 -25.12 3.51
C ILE A 19 -26.17 -24.64 2.17
N ILE A 20 -25.31 -23.62 2.19
CA ILE A 20 -24.71 -23.08 0.97
C ILE A 20 -23.76 -24.11 0.37
N ALA A 21 -22.93 -24.76 1.19
CA ALA A 21 -22.02 -25.80 0.70
C ALA A 21 -22.78 -27.02 0.14
N GLU A 22 -23.86 -27.45 0.80
CA GLU A 22 -24.72 -28.51 0.29
C GLU A 22 -25.35 -28.12 -1.07
N LYS A 23 -25.90 -26.89 -1.16
CA LYS A 23 -26.51 -26.38 -2.39
C LYS A 23 -25.55 -26.35 -3.58
N PHE A 24 -24.28 -25.99 -3.34
CA PHE A 24 -23.27 -25.85 -4.39
C PHE A 24 -22.33 -27.07 -4.51
N GLY A 25 -22.51 -28.09 -3.66
CA GLY A 25 -21.81 -29.36 -3.74
C GLY A 25 -20.31 -29.29 -3.40
N PHE A 26 -19.91 -28.51 -2.39
CA PHE A 26 -18.51 -28.47 -1.93
C PHE A 26 -18.37 -28.87 -0.46
N ASP A 27 -17.18 -29.38 -0.09
CA ASP A 27 -16.90 -29.86 1.26
C ASP A 27 -16.34 -28.75 2.15
N THR A 28 -17.05 -28.43 3.23
CA THR A 28 -16.64 -27.39 4.20
C THR A 28 -15.45 -27.79 5.06
N ASN A 29 -15.14 -29.08 5.19
CA ASN A 29 -13.98 -29.54 5.96
C ASN A 29 -12.65 -29.24 5.26
N THR A 30 -12.68 -28.92 3.97
CA THR A 30 -11.50 -28.45 3.24
C THR A 30 -10.88 -27.19 3.86
N VAL A 31 -11.62 -26.44 4.69
CA VAL A 31 -11.08 -25.30 5.46
C VAL A 31 -9.88 -25.69 6.35
N GLU A 32 -9.85 -26.92 6.86
CA GLU A 32 -8.79 -27.40 7.75
C GLU A 32 -7.56 -27.91 6.99
N THR A 33 -7.75 -28.40 5.76
CA THR A 33 -6.71 -29.08 4.99
C THR A 33 -6.16 -28.24 3.83
N ASP A 34 -7.00 -27.40 3.23
CA ASP A 34 -6.69 -26.61 2.03
C ASP A 34 -7.55 -25.34 1.98
N LEU A 35 -7.10 -24.30 2.69
CA LEU A 35 -7.78 -22.98 2.74
C LEU A 35 -7.93 -22.33 1.37
N VAL A 36 -7.01 -22.60 0.43
CA VAL A 36 -7.05 -22.00 -0.91
C VAL A 36 -8.18 -22.61 -1.73
N ARG A 37 -8.28 -23.95 -1.73
CA ARG A 37 -9.40 -24.65 -2.36
C ARG A 37 -10.73 -24.27 -1.73
N TRP A 38 -10.80 -24.30 -0.39
CA TRP A 38 -12.00 -23.90 0.36
C TRP A 38 -12.48 -22.50 -0.05
N ASN A 39 -11.58 -21.51 -0.12
CA ASN A 39 -11.96 -20.16 -0.55
C ASN A 39 -12.38 -20.11 -2.02
N LYS A 40 -11.74 -20.88 -2.91
CA LYS A 40 -12.10 -20.94 -4.33
C LYS A 40 -13.53 -21.45 -4.53
N ASP A 41 -13.92 -22.47 -3.77
CA ASP A 41 -15.27 -23.04 -3.81
C ASP A 41 -16.30 -22.01 -3.31
N TRP A 42 -16.00 -21.31 -2.22
CA TRP A 42 -16.83 -20.19 -1.73
C TRP A 42 -16.95 -19.03 -2.73
N GLU A 43 -15.87 -18.63 -3.39
CA GLU A 43 -15.93 -17.59 -4.42
C GLU A 43 -16.75 -18.03 -5.65
N ALA A 44 -16.78 -19.33 -5.97
CA ALA A 44 -17.66 -19.86 -7.00
C ALA A 44 -19.13 -19.78 -6.59
N ALA A 45 -19.46 -20.20 -5.36
CA ALA A 45 -20.81 -20.08 -4.80
C ALA A 45 -21.29 -18.62 -4.78
N LEU A 46 -20.45 -17.69 -4.31
CA LEU A 46 -20.75 -16.25 -4.30
C LEU A 46 -21.04 -15.69 -5.69
N ARG A 47 -20.30 -16.11 -6.72
CA ARG A 47 -20.56 -15.71 -8.11
C ARG A 47 -21.93 -16.19 -8.57
N SER A 48 -22.27 -17.45 -8.31
CA SER A 48 -23.57 -18.01 -8.68
C SER A 48 -24.72 -17.29 -7.96
N LEU A 49 -24.62 -17.11 -6.63
CA LEU A 49 -25.61 -16.36 -5.84
C LEU A 49 -25.77 -14.91 -6.31
N SER A 50 -24.69 -14.27 -6.76
CA SER A 50 -24.74 -12.89 -7.27
C SER A 50 -25.46 -12.77 -8.62
N THR A 51 -25.59 -13.87 -9.36
CA THR A 51 -26.28 -13.90 -10.67
C THR A 51 -27.72 -14.41 -10.59
N GLU A 52 -28.08 -15.09 -9.51
CA GLU A 52 -29.42 -15.63 -9.28
C GLU A 52 -30.38 -14.53 -8.76
N PRO A 53 -31.71 -14.71 -8.93
CA PRO A 53 -32.70 -13.83 -8.30
C PRO A 53 -32.48 -13.77 -6.78
N PRO A 54 -32.54 -12.58 -6.16
CA PRO A 54 -32.28 -12.44 -4.72
C PRO A 54 -33.19 -13.28 -3.81
N THR A 55 -34.39 -13.60 -4.30
CA THR A 55 -35.38 -14.45 -3.63
C THR A 55 -34.90 -15.89 -3.43
N LEU A 56 -34.04 -16.40 -4.32
CA LEU A 56 -33.50 -17.75 -4.19
C LEU A 56 -32.57 -17.85 -2.98
N PHE A 57 -31.73 -16.84 -2.75
CA PHE A 57 -30.88 -16.77 -1.56
C PHE A 57 -31.74 -16.74 -0.29
N PHE A 58 -32.77 -15.90 -0.26
CA PHE A 58 -33.68 -15.85 0.90
C PHE A 58 -34.40 -17.18 1.13
N ASN A 59 -34.86 -17.85 0.08
CA ASN A 59 -35.53 -19.16 0.19
C ASN A 59 -34.61 -20.27 0.70
N LEU A 60 -33.31 -20.20 0.40
CA LEU A 60 -32.32 -21.14 0.95
C LEU A 60 -32.17 -20.93 2.45
N ILE A 61 -32.08 -19.67 2.88
CA ILE A 61 -31.86 -19.31 4.27
C ILE A 61 -33.14 -19.39 5.11
N SER A 62 -34.32 -19.11 4.55
CA SER A 62 -35.61 -19.15 5.27
C SER A 62 -35.93 -20.53 5.81
N ARG A 63 -35.52 -21.60 5.10
CA ARG A 63 -35.59 -22.98 5.59
C ARG A 63 -34.86 -23.17 6.91
N TYR A 64 -33.75 -22.46 7.11
CA TYR A 64 -32.97 -22.48 8.34
C TYR A 64 -33.65 -21.68 9.46
N PHE A 65 -34.27 -20.56 9.12
CA PHE A 65 -35.04 -19.79 10.08
C PHE A 65 -36.21 -20.58 10.67
N HIS A 66 -36.87 -21.43 9.89
CA HIS A 66 -37.91 -22.33 10.44
C HIS A 66 -37.36 -23.35 11.45
N ILE A 67 -36.06 -23.69 11.39
CA ILE A 67 -35.41 -24.56 12.36
C ILE A 67 -35.05 -23.78 13.63
N LEU A 68 -34.53 -22.56 13.48
CA LEU A 68 -34.11 -21.72 14.60
C LEU A 68 -35.26 -21.01 15.33
N PHE A 69 -36.36 -20.76 14.63
CA PHE A 69 -37.55 -20.07 15.13
C PHE A 69 -38.78 -20.95 14.90
N PRO A 70 -39.00 -21.98 15.75
CA PRO A 70 -40.20 -22.80 15.65
C PRO A 70 -41.45 -21.92 15.76
N SER A 71 -42.46 -22.22 14.94
CA SER A 71 -43.65 -21.38 14.74
C SER A 71 -44.56 -21.21 15.97
N GLN A 72 -44.22 -21.81 17.11
CA GLN A 72 -44.89 -21.58 18.39
C GLN A 72 -43.85 -21.32 19.49
N PRO A 73 -43.59 -20.05 19.85
CA PRO A 73 -42.82 -19.75 21.05
C PRO A 73 -43.54 -20.34 22.27
N ASP A 74 -42.79 -20.96 23.18
CA ASP A 74 -43.34 -21.38 24.48
C ASP A 74 -43.89 -20.11 25.18
N PRO A 75 -45.19 -20.03 25.46
CA PRO A 75 -45.79 -18.85 26.09
C PRO A 75 -45.19 -18.54 27.47
N ASN A 76 -44.52 -19.50 28.11
CA ASN A 76 -43.85 -19.30 29.40
C ASN A 76 -42.40 -18.81 29.27
N HIS A 77 -41.83 -18.83 28.06
CA HIS A 77 -40.46 -18.43 27.80
C HIS A 77 -40.44 -17.54 26.54
N PRO A 78 -40.68 -16.22 26.68
CA PRO A 78 -40.54 -15.32 25.55
C PRO A 78 -39.13 -15.50 24.98
N PRO A 79 -38.99 -15.72 23.66
CA PRO A 79 -37.67 -15.90 23.07
C PRO A 79 -36.80 -14.70 23.46
N PRO A 80 -35.53 -14.92 23.87
CA PRO A 80 -34.63 -13.81 24.10
C PRO A 80 -34.63 -12.91 22.87
N ASP A 81 -34.66 -11.60 23.07
CA ASP A 81 -34.57 -10.61 21.99
C ASP A 81 -33.20 -10.77 21.30
N MET A 82 -33.18 -11.67 20.31
CA MET A 82 -31.98 -12.11 19.61
C MET A 82 -31.40 -10.94 18.85
N THR A 83 -32.26 -10.11 18.25
CA THR A 83 -31.89 -8.89 17.55
C THR A 83 -31.15 -7.93 18.48
N GLN A 84 -31.65 -7.67 19.69
CA GLN A 84 -30.96 -6.83 20.67
C GLN A 84 -29.66 -7.47 21.20
N HIS A 85 -29.61 -8.80 21.35
CA HIS A 85 -28.40 -9.50 21.73
C HIS A 85 -27.30 -9.34 20.67
N VAL A 86 -27.60 -9.68 19.40
CA VAL A 86 -26.65 -9.55 18.29
C VAL A 86 -26.28 -8.09 18.06
N THR A 87 -27.22 -7.14 18.20
CA THR A 87 -26.96 -5.69 18.15
C THR A 87 -25.88 -5.28 19.16
N ARG A 88 -26.01 -5.70 20.42
CA ARG A 88 -25.02 -5.38 21.46
C ARG A 88 -23.66 -6.04 21.20
N GLN A 89 -23.67 -7.28 20.73
CA GLN A 89 -22.44 -7.99 20.36
C GLN A 89 -21.73 -7.28 19.19
N LEU A 90 -22.46 -6.97 18.12
CA LEU A 90 -21.94 -6.29 16.94
C LEU A 90 -21.33 -4.93 17.30
N ARG A 91 -21.99 -4.12 18.14
CA ARG A 91 -21.42 -2.85 18.61
C ARG A 91 -20.07 -3.06 19.29
N ARG A 92 -19.95 -4.05 20.18
CA ARG A 92 -18.69 -4.38 20.86
C ARG A 92 -17.61 -4.82 19.87
N GLU A 93 -17.96 -5.66 18.90
CA GLU A 93 -17.05 -6.13 17.85
C GLU A 93 -16.56 -4.98 16.99
N GLN A 94 -17.45 -4.10 16.52
CA GLN A 94 -17.09 -2.92 15.71
C GLN A 94 -16.18 -1.96 16.47
N THR A 95 -16.56 -1.57 17.69
CA THR A 95 -15.74 -0.67 18.51
C THR A 95 -14.39 -1.29 18.86
N GLY A 96 -14.36 -2.58 19.22
CA GLY A 96 -13.13 -3.29 19.53
C GLY A 96 -12.21 -3.41 18.31
N THR A 97 -12.78 -3.68 17.13
CA THR A 97 -12.03 -3.76 15.86
C THR A 97 -11.46 -2.40 15.46
N ALA A 98 -12.26 -1.33 15.54
CA ALA A 98 -11.80 0.02 15.25
C ALA A 98 -10.65 0.41 16.20
N ALA A 99 -10.82 0.17 17.51
CA ALA A 99 -9.80 0.45 18.52
C ALA A 99 -8.51 -0.35 18.29
N LEU A 100 -8.61 -1.63 17.90
CA LEU A 100 -7.45 -2.45 17.53
C LEU A 100 -6.65 -1.78 16.41
N TYR A 101 -7.30 -1.37 15.33
CA TYR A 101 -6.61 -0.76 14.18
C TYR A 101 -6.09 0.65 14.46
N ASP A 102 -6.73 1.41 15.35
CA ASP A 102 -6.18 2.67 15.83
C ASP A 102 -4.91 2.47 16.63
N GLU A 103 -4.89 1.49 17.52
CA GLU A 103 -3.73 1.19 18.35
C GLU A 103 -2.57 0.68 17.50
N VAL A 104 -2.81 -0.31 16.63
CA VAL A 104 -1.78 -0.87 15.75
C VAL A 104 -1.33 0.15 14.69
N GLY A 105 -2.23 1.05 14.27
CA GLY A 105 -1.88 2.17 13.40
C GLY A 105 -0.90 3.15 14.04
N LYS A 106 -1.03 3.40 15.35
CA LYS A 106 -0.15 4.31 16.12
C LYS A 106 1.18 3.67 16.49
N THR A 107 1.16 2.41 16.93
CA THR A 107 2.33 1.76 17.56
C THR A 107 3.17 0.96 16.57
N TRP A 108 2.53 0.23 15.66
CA TRP A 108 3.21 -0.72 14.75
C TRP A 108 3.16 -0.28 13.29
N TYR A 109 2.50 0.84 12.99
CA TYR A 109 2.27 1.29 11.63
C TYR A 109 1.73 0.17 10.73
N PHE A 110 0.70 -0.59 11.15
CA PHE A 110 0.16 -1.80 10.46
C PHE A 110 0.33 -1.86 8.93
N LYS A 111 0.07 -0.73 8.26
CA LYS A 111 0.22 -0.55 6.81
C LYS A 111 1.62 -0.93 6.30
N THR A 112 2.67 -0.56 7.02
CA THR A 112 4.07 -0.83 6.68
C THR A 112 4.38 -2.33 6.59
N PRO A 113 4.23 -3.14 7.67
CA PRO A 113 4.48 -4.57 7.56
C PRO A 113 3.56 -5.23 6.53
N TRP A 114 2.27 -4.84 6.46
CA TRP A 114 1.33 -5.36 5.47
C TRP A 114 1.79 -5.18 4.02
N LEU A 115 2.30 -3.99 3.68
CA LEU A 115 2.76 -3.66 2.34
C LEU A 115 4.11 -4.28 2.01
N LEU A 116 4.91 -4.61 3.03
CA LEU A 116 6.22 -5.27 2.89
C LEU A 116 6.12 -6.79 2.72
N LEU A 117 5.00 -7.40 3.13
CA LEU A 117 4.73 -8.82 2.87
C LEU A 117 4.75 -9.14 1.37
N ASP A 118 4.99 -10.40 1.03
CA ASP A 118 4.72 -10.87 -0.34
C ASP A 118 3.22 -11.17 -0.54
N ASP A 119 2.83 -11.42 -1.78
CA ASP A 119 1.42 -11.68 -2.12
C ASP A 119 0.90 -12.97 -1.49
N LYS A 120 1.72 -14.01 -1.38
CA LYS A 120 1.33 -15.30 -0.81
C LYS A 120 1.04 -15.15 0.67
N GLU A 121 1.87 -14.40 1.37
CA GLU A 121 1.74 -14.20 2.81
C GLU A 121 0.56 -13.30 3.18
N ARG A 122 0.32 -12.23 2.41
CA ARG A 122 -0.94 -11.46 2.53
C ARG A 122 -2.17 -12.32 2.33
N GLN A 123 -2.16 -13.18 1.29
CA GLN A 123 -3.27 -14.07 1.02
C GLN A 123 -3.50 -15.05 2.18
N ARG A 124 -2.43 -15.59 2.78
CA ARG A 124 -2.51 -16.45 3.97
C ARG A 124 -3.23 -15.75 5.13
N HIS A 125 -2.87 -14.50 5.45
CA HIS A 125 -3.53 -13.75 6.52
C HIS A 125 -5.00 -13.46 6.24
N ILE A 126 -5.36 -13.11 4.98
CA ILE A 126 -6.76 -12.91 4.59
C ILE A 126 -7.55 -14.22 4.77
N LEU A 127 -7.01 -15.35 4.33
CA LEU A 127 -7.66 -16.66 4.45
C LEU A 127 -7.83 -17.08 5.91
N ASN A 128 -6.82 -16.86 6.75
CA ASN A 128 -6.93 -17.08 8.20
C ASN A 128 -8.02 -16.22 8.82
N GLY A 129 -8.08 -14.92 8.47
CA GLY A 129 -9.13 -14.02 8.93
C GLY A 129 -10.53 -14.49 8.54
N MET A 130 -10.71 -15.01 7.32
CA MET A 130 -11.98 -15.60 6.87
C MET A 130 -12.33 -16.86 7.68
N ARG A 131 -11.39 -17.79 7.87
CA ARG A 131 -11.61 -19.02 8.65
C ARG A 131 -12.00 -18.69 10.09
N ASP A 132 -11.21 -17.84 10.75
CA ASP A 132 -11.38 -17.56 12.18
C ASP A 132 -12.67 -16.75 12.43
N ALA A 133 -13.05 -15.86 11.50
CA ALA A 133 -14.35 -15.20 11.54
C ALA A 133 -15.52 -16.17 11.40
N CYS A 134 -15.43 -17.16 10.49
CA CYS A 134 -16.44 -18.22 10.39
C CYS A 134 -16.54 -19.04 11.68
N GLY A 135 -15.48 -19.17 12.47
CA GLY A 135 -15.53 -19.87 13.76
C GLY A 135 -16.10 -19.04 14.91
N THR A 136 -16.29 -17.73 14.72
CA THR A 136 -16.69 -16.81 15.80
C THR A 136 -18.15 -16.38 15.71
N VAL A 137 -18.69 -16.25 14.49
CA VAL A 137 -20.04 -15.71 14.28
C VAL A 137 -21.09 -16.81 14.18
N ALA A 138 -22.33 -16.46 14.51
CA ALA A 138 -23.45 -17.37 14.30
C ALA A 138 -23.59 -17.71 12.81
N TRP A 139 -23.99 -18.96 12.54
CA TRP A 139 -24.11 -19.57 11.20
C TRP A 139 -22.80 -19.90 10.50
N ASN A 140 -21.71 -19.93 11.26
CA ASN A 140 -20.43 -20.47 10.82
C ASN A 140 -19.99 -19.90 9.46
N GLN A 141 -19.78 -20.77 8.47
CA GLN A 141 -19.33 -20.39 7.14
C GLN A 141 -20.45 -19.86 6.24
N ASP A 142 -21.73 -20.16 6.50
CA ASP A 142 -22.87 -19.75 5.65
C ASP A 142 -23.06 -18.24 5.62
N VAL A 143 -22.64 -17.55 6.67
CA VAL A 143 -22.61 -16.08 6.74
C VAL A 143 -21.80 -15.46 5.59
N ARG A 144 -20.81 -16.18 5.03
CA ARG A 144 -20.00 -15.72 3.90
C ARG A 144 -20.85 -15.40 2.68
N ALA A 145 -21.95 -16.12 2.47
CA ALA A 145 -22.86 -15.90 1.36
C ALA A 145 -23.47 -14.48 1.35
N MET A 146 -23.50 -13.79 2.49
CA MET A 146 -23.98 -12.41 2.62
C MET A 146 -22.90 -11.34 2.39
N CYS A 147 -21.65 -11.75 2.19
CA CYS A 147 -20.47 -10.87 2.21
C CYS A 147 -19.68 -10.93 0.89
N PRO A 148 -20.28 -10.67 -0.30
CA PRO A 148 -19.59 -10.82 -1.58
C PRO A 148 -18.41 -9.82 -1.76
N GLU A 149 -18.29 -8.79 -0.92
CA GLU A 149 -17.14 -7.90 -0.85
C GLU A 149 -15.89 -8.55 -0.22
N ILE A 150 -16.05 -9.54 0.66
CA ILE A 150 -14.95 -10.27 1.31
C ILE A 150 -14.58 -11.49 0.47
N THR A 151 -13.69 -11.27 -0.51
CA THR A 151 -13.11 -12.34 -1.35
C THR A 151 -11.61 -12.12 -1.47
N LEU A 152 -10.84 -13.20 -1.59
CA LEU A 152 -9.39 -13.13 -1.72
C LEU A 152 -9.02 -12.32 -2.96
N GLY A 153 -9.74 -12.56 -4.07
CA GLY A 153 -9.53 -11.86 -5.33
C GLY A 153 -9.84 -10.36 -5.30
N LYS A 154 -10.73 -9.87 -4.41
CA LYS A 154 -10.97 -8.43 -4.22
C LYS A 154 -9.96 -7.80 -3.27
N LEU A 155 -9.71 -8.44 -2.13
CA LEU A 155 -8.89 -7.89 -1.05
C LEU A 155 -7.38 -7.93 -1.34
N SER A 156 -6.94 -8.89 -2.17
CA SER A 156 -5.53 -8.98 -2.60
C SER A 156 -5.19 -8.02 -3.75
N LYS A 157 -6.16 -7.28 -4.30
CA LYS A 157 -5.91 -6.34 -5.40
C LYS A 157 -4.92 -5.26 -5.00
N ASP A 158 -4.24 -4.77 -6.03
CA ASP A 158 -3.33 -3.64 -5.92
C ASP A 158 -2.24 -3.86 -4.85
N LYS A 159 -1.68 -5.07 -4.83
CA LYS A 159 -0.65 -5.51 -3.87
C LYS A 159 -1.14 -5.41 -2.41
N GLY A 160 -2.38 -5.86 -2.17
CA GLY A 160 -3.00 -5.84 -0.85
C GLY A 160 -3.55 -4.50 -0.37
N LYS A 161 -3.50 -3.44 -1.21
CA LYS A 161 -4.06 -2.13 -0.84
C LYS A 161 -5.57 -2.13 -0.73
N ALA A 162 -6.25 -2.99 -1.49
CA ALA A 162 -7.70 -3.12 -1.41
C ALA A 162 -8.14 -3.55 0.00
N PHE A 163 -7.38 -4.43 0.66
CA PHE A 163 -7.62 -4.76 2.07
C PHE A 163 -7.43 -3.55 3.00
N LEU A 164 -6.34 -2.79 2.86
CA LEU A 164 -6.13 -1.59 3.68
C LEU A 164 -7.24 -0.55 3.50
N ALA A 165 -7.68 -0.33 2.25
CA ALA A 165 -8.80 0.56 1.96
C ALA A 165 -10.11 0.07 2.59
N PHE A 166 -10.37 -1.24 2.55
CA PHE A 166 -11.53 -1.86 3.20
C PHE A 166 -11.51 -1.66 4.73
N VAL A 167 -10.35 -1.83 5.37
CA VAL A 167 -10.19 -1.58 6.82
C VAL A 167 -10.37 -0.10 7.15
N ASP A 168 -9.75 0.80 6.38
CA ASP A 168 -9.89 2.25 6.59
C ASP A 168 -11.35 2.70 6.43
N GLU A 169 -12.07 2.21 5.41
CA GLU A 169 -13.49 2.47 5.19
C GLU A 169 -14.36 1.92 6.31
N HIS A 170 -14.12 0.67 6.73
CA HIS A 170 -14.85 0.06 7.84
C HIS A 170 -14.69 0.85 9.14
N ARG A 171 -13.44 1.19 9.50
CA ARG A 171 -13.15 1.98 10.71
C ARG A 171 -13.84 3.35 10.65
N LYS A 172 -13.68 4.07 9.55
CA LYS A 172 -14.30 5.38 9.37
C LYS A 172 -15.83 5.27 9.48
N GLY A 173 -16.43 4.25 8.88
CA GLY A 173 -17.86 4.00 8.98
C GLY A 173 -18.33 3.75 10.42
N VAL A 174 -17.57 3.00 11.21
CA VAL A 174 -17.85 2.77 12.64
C VAL A 174 -17.74 4.07 13.44
N GLU A 175 -16.73 4.90 13.17
CA GLU A 175 -16.56 6.21 13.80
C GLU A 175 -17.73 7.15 13.47
N ASP A 176 -18.09 7.25 12.18
CA ASP A 176 -19.16 8.13 11.68
C ASP A 176 -20.56 7.70 12.20
N ALA A 177 -20.77 6.39 12.43
CA ALA A 177 -22.05 5.86 12.91
C ALA A 177 -22.24 5.96 14.44
N ASN A 178 -21.18 6.09 15.23
CA ASN A 178 -21.23 6.05 16.70
C ASN A 178 -22.24 7.08 17.28
N PRO A 179 -23.22 6.68 18.13
CA PRO A 179 -23.34 5.40 18.84
C PRO A 179 -24.12 4.27 18.15
N GLU A 180 -24.57 4.49 16.91
CA GLU A 180 -25.29 3.49 16.13
C GLU A 180 -24.37 2.46 15.47
N ILE A 181 -24.98 1.39 14.96
CA ILE A 181 -24.25 0.34 14.21
C ILE A 181 -23.93 0.86 12.82
N TYR A 182 -22.68 0.67 12.40
CA TYR A 182 -22.30 0.85 11.02
C TYR A 182 -22.68 -0.37 10.18
N PHE A 183 -23.49 -0.17 9.14
CA PHE A 183 -23.79 -1.22 8.17
C PHE A 183 -22.94 -1.04 6.91
N VAL A 184 -22.00 -1.96 6.66
CA VAL A 184 -21.11 -1.89 5.49
C VAL A 184 -21.92 -1.87 4.19
N PRO A 185 -21.84 -0.81 3.37
CA PRO A 185 -22.62 -0.70 2.15
C PRO A 185 -22.29 -1.82 1.16
N ASN A 186 -23.32 -2.47 0.61
CA ASN A 186 -23.17 -3.39 -0.51
C ASN A 186 -24.43 -3.38 -1.39
N VAL A 187 -24.24 -3.17 -2.69
CA VAL A 187 -25.35 -3.04 -3.65
C VAL A 187 -26.14 -4.35 -3.79
N TRP A 188 -25.45 -5.49 -3.85
CA TRP A 188 -26.11 -6.79 -3.97
C TRP A 188 -26.93 -7.11 -2.70
N TRP A 189 -26.33 -6.92 -1.51
CA TRP A 189 -27.04 -7.14 -0.24
C TRP A 189 -28.27 -6.24 -0.08
N ARG A 190 -28.15 -4.96 -0.45
CA ARG A 190 -29.29 -4.03 -0.46
C ARG A 190 -30.41 -4.53 -1.37
N ASN A 191 -30.08 -4.97 -2.58
CA ASN A 191 -31.06 -5.52 -3.51
C ASN A 191 -31.75 -6.78 -2.97
N VAL A 192 -31.03 -7.63 -2.22
CA VAL A 192 -31.61 -8.78 -1.53
C VAL A 192 -32.64 -8.33 -0.51
N VAL A 193 -32.28 -7.45 0.40
CA VAL A 193 -33.18 -6.94 1.45
C VAL A 193 -34.41 -6.25 0.85
N GLU A 194 -34.21 -5.33 -0.10
CA GLU A 194 -35.31 -4.59 -0.74
C GLU A 194 -36.26 -5.49 -1.51
N THR A 195 -35.75 -6.52 -2.20
CA THR A 195 -36.58 -7.47 -2.97
C THR A 195 -37.41 -8.34 -2.04
N VAL A 196 -36.80 -8.87 -0.97
CA VAL A 196 -37.49 -9.71 0.02
C VAL A 196 -38.59 -8.93 0.72
N LEU A 197 -38.29 -7.71 1.17
CA LEU A 197 -39.29 -6.85 1.82
C LEU A 197 -40.43 -6.48 0.87
N ARG A 198 -40.16 -6.25 -0.42
CA ARG A 198 -41.20 -5.95 -1.41
C ARG A 198 -42.13 -7.15 -1.67
N GLU A 199 -41.60 -8.37 -1.68
CA GLU A 199 -42.36 -9.57 -2.04
C GLU A 199 -43.11 -10.18 -0.85
N ALA A 200 -42.63 -9.99 0.38
CA ALA A 200 -43.20 -10.58 1.58
C ALA A 200 -43.06 -9.68 2.83
N SER A 201 -43.51 -8.42 2.77
CA SER A 201 -43.53 -7.54 3.95
C SER A 201 -44.52 -8.05 4.99
N ASN A 202 -43.98 -8.75 5.98
CA ASN A 202 -44.62 -8.99 7.27
C ASN A 202 -43.55 -8.83 8.37
N GLU A 203 -44.01 -8.70 9.61
CA GLU A 203 -43.15 -8.46 10.78
C GLU A 203 -42.02 -9.49 10.91
N MET A 204 -42.31 -10.78 10.65
CA MET A 204 -41.32 -11.84 10.70
C MET A 204 -40.23 -11.67 9.64
N VAL A 205 -40.59 -11.27 8.41
CA VAL A 205 -39.62 -11.05 7.33
C VAL A 205 -38.74 -9.82 7.62
N GLU A 206 -39.32 -8.77 8.21
CA GLU A 206 -38.57 -7.58 8.67
C GLU A 206 -37.58 -7.94 9.78
N GLU A 207 -38.00 -8.73 10.77
CA GLU A 207 -37.13 -9.19 11.86
C GLU A 207 -36.00 -10.09 11.33
N VAL A 208 -36.33 -11.05 10.46
CA VAL A 208 -35.35 -11.95 9.83
C VAL A 208 -34.32 -11.17 9.01
N THR A 209 -34.74 -10.24 8.15
CA THR A 209 -33.83 -9.45 7.32
C THR A 209 -32.95 -8.52 8.16
N THR A 210 -33.48 -8.00 9.28
CA THR A 210 -32.72 -7.25 10.29
C THR A 210 -31.64 -8.13 10.92
N LEU A 211 -32.00 -9.31 11.41
CA LEU A 211 -31.07 -10.25 12.02
C LEU A 211 -29.96 -10.67 11.04
N MET A 212 -30.31 -10.99 9.78
CA MET A 212 -29.31 -11.31 8.76
C MET A 212 -28.34 -10.16 8.50
N SER A 213 -28.84 -8.93 8.48
CA SER A 213 -28.00 -7.74 8.30
C SER A 213 -27.05 -7.52 9.47
N LEU A 214 -27.47 -7.84 10.70
CA LEU A 214 -26.62 -7.84 11.89
C LEU A 214 -25.55 -8.93 11.82
N LEU A 215 -25.93 -10.16 11.49
CA LEU A 215 -24.99 -11.30 11.35
C LEU A 215 -23.93 -11.04 10.27
N ARG A 216 -24.36 -10.50 9.11
CA ARG A 216 -23.45 -10.06 8.04
C ARG A 216 -22.39 -9.09 8.57
N ASN A 217 -22.79 -8.06 9.31
CA ASN A 217 -21.85 -7.06 9.83
C ASN A 217 -20.99 -7.59 10.98
N SER A 218 -21.48 -8.54 11.76
CA SER A 218 -20.68 -9.25 12.77
C SER A 218 -19.57 -10.06 12.12
N TYR A 219 -19.86 -10.76 11.01
CA TYR A 219 -18.83 -11.44 10.22
C TYR A 219 -17.80 -10.45 9.67
N ILE A 220 -18.23 -9.30 9.14
CA ILE A 220 -17.31 -8.30 8.59
C ILE A 220 -16.37 -7.77 9.68
N ALA A 221 -16.91 -7.38 10.84
CA ALA A 221 -16.10 -6.90 11.97
C ALA A 221 -15.12 -7.99 12.45
N SER A 222 -15.61 -9.23 12.62
CA SER A 222 -14.79 -10.39 13.00
C SER A 222 -13.70 -10.69 11.97
N PHE A 223 -13.98 -10.63 10.67
CA PHE A 223 -13.02 -10.83 9.60
C PHE A 223 -11.89 -9.80 9.66
N VAL A 224 -12.22 -8.52 9.83
CA VAL A 224 -11.24 -7.44 9.95
C VAL A 224 -10.38 -7.65 11.20
N ALA A 225 -11.00 -7.92 12.36
CA ALA A 225 -10.28 -8.19 13.60
C ALA A 225 -9.32 -9.38 13.50
N HIS A 226 -9.79 -10.53 12.99
CA HIS A 226 -8.99 -11.75 12.90
C HIS A 226 -7.89 -11.66 11.85
N THR A 227 -8.10 -10.95 10.74
CA THR A 227 -7.02 -10.69 9.78
C THR A 227 -5.91 -9.85 10.42
N GLY A 228 -6.29 -8.79 11.15
CA GLY A 228 -5.35 -7.97 11.91
C GLY A 228 -4.61 -8.78 12.96
N ALA A 229 -5.33 -9.57 13.76
CA ALA A 229 -4.75 -10.44 14.78
C ALA A 229 -3.79 -11.48 14.19
N SER A 230 -4.10 -12.04 13.02
CA SER A 230 -3.21 -12.97 12.31
C SER A 230 -1.86 -12.33 11.98
N VAL A 231 -1.86 -11.10 11.48
CA VAL A 231 -0.62 -10.35 11.17
C VAL A 231 0.14 -9.99 12.45
N MET A 232 -0.58 -9.53 13.48
CA MET A 232 0.03 -9.15 14.76
C MET A 232 0.64 -10.34 15.50
N LYS A 233 0.03 -11.52 15.38
CA LYS A 233 0.58 -12.75 15.92
C LYS A 233 1.94 -13.05 15.27
N ASP A 234 2.03 -13.01 13.94
CA ASP A 234 3.28 -13.23 13.23
C ASP A 234 4.35 -12.15 13.52
N LEU A 235 3.93 -10.90 13.73
CA LEU A 235 4.84 -9.83 14.16
C LEU A 235 5.37 -10.05 15.58
N SER A 236 4.53 -10.52 16.50
CA SER A 236 4.88 -10.74 17.91
C SER A 236 5.69 -12.01 18.12
N ASP A 237 5.24 -13.11 17.52
CA ASP A 237 5.78 -14.44 17.75
C ASP A 237 6.96 -14.74 16.79
N GLY A 238 7.13 -13.91 15.76
CA GLY A 238 8.03 -14.16 14.64
C GLY A 238 7.44 -15.15 13.63
N SER A 239 7.86 -15.05 12.39
CA SER A 239 7.58 -16.04 11.35
C SER A 239 8.59 -15.89 10.22
N PRO A 240 8.96 -16.95 9.48
CA PRO A 240 9.99 -16.84 8.44
C PRO A 240 9.71 -15.75 7.39
N ALA A 241 8.43 -15.43 7.12
CA ALA A 241 8.04 -14.36 6.22
C ALA A 241 8.06 -12.97 6.89
N MET A 242 7.79 -12.89 8.20
CA MET A 242 7.74 -11.64 8.96
C MET A 242 9.09 -11.25 9.56
N ASP A 243 10.01 -12.18 9.82
CA ASP A 243 11.31 -11.91 10.47
C ASP A 243 12.13 -10.82 9.76
N PRO A 244 12.23 -10.78 8.41
CA PRO A 244 12.94 -9.71 7.73
C PRO A 244 12.27 -8.34 7.90
N ILE A 245 10.94 -8.32 8.00
CA ILE A 245 10.13 -7.11 8.17
C ILE A 245 10.25 -6.60 9.60
N HIS A 246 10.12 -7.49 10.58
CA HIS A 246 10.31 -7.20 12.00
C HIS A 246 11.70 -6.62 12.24
N LYS A 247 12.75 -7.30 11.73
CA LYS A 247 14.12 -6.80 11.80
C LYS A 247 14.27 -5.42 11.18
N LEU A 248 13.65 -5.17 10.02
CA LEU A 248 13.67 -3.85 9.38
C LEU A 248 12.98 -2.79 10.23
N MET A 249 11.82 -3.10 10.83
CA MET A 249 11.06 -2.17 11.66
C MET A 249 11.75 -1.84 12.99
N GLU A 250 12.39 -2.83 13.62
CA GLU A 250 13.13 -2.64 14.88
C GLU A 250 14.44 -1.89 14.67
N SER A 251 15.23 -2.32 13.68
CA SER A 251 16.52 -1.68 13.42
C SER A 251 16.36 -0.29 12.79
N GLU A 252 15.32 -0.10 11.96
CA GLU A 252 15.18 1.08 11.09
C GLU A 252 13.74 1.63 11.00
N PRO A 253 13.12 2.04 12.11
CA PRO A 253 11.70 2.41 12.14
C PRO A 253 11.37 3.58 11.18
N GLN A 254 12.27 4.56 11.06
CA GLN A 254 12.06 5.71 10.16
C GLN A 254 12.08 5.30 8.68
N PHE A 255 13.01 4.42 8.31
CA PHE A 255 13.13 3.92 6.94
C PHE A 255 11.97 2.97 6.59
N ALA A 256 11.61 2.06 7.50
CA ALA A 256 10.44 1.21 7.35
C ALA A 256 9.17 2.05 7.15
N SER A 257 8.96 3.08 7.98
CA SER A 257 7.85 4.02 7.83
C SER A 257 7.86 4.76 6.49
N ALA A 258 9.03 5.22 6.04
CA ALA A 258 9.18 5.88 4.73
C ALA A 258 8.83 4.92 3.58
N ILE A 259 9.31 3.67 3.62
CA ILE A 259 8.94 2.63 2.64
C ILE A 259 7.44 2.36 2.70
N GLY A 260 6.85 2.18 3.89
CA GLY A 260 5.42 1.96 4.04
C GLY A 260 4.60 3.08 3.43
N THR A 261 5.04 4.33 3.58
CA THR A 261 4.41 5.52 2.97
C THR A 261 4.56 5.51 1.44
N VAL A 262 5.75 5.21 0.92
CA VAL A 262 6.01 5.11 -0.52
C VAL A 262 5.19 3.98 -1.13
N LEU A 263 5.25 2.77 -0.57
CA LEU A 263 4.46 1.63 -1.02
C LEU A 263 2.97 1.90 -0.88
N GLY A 264 2.53 2.59 0.17
CA GLY A 264 1.13 2.94 0.42
C GLY A 264 0.57 3.94 -0.59
N SER A 265 1.40 4.88 -1.04
CA SER A 265 1.06 5.84 -2.10
C SER A 265 1.32 5.32 -3.52
N ALA A 266 2.12 4.24 -3.67
CA ALA A 266 2.51 3.75 -4.98
C ALA A 266 1.34 3.18 -5.80
N ARG A 267 1.24 3.49 -7.08
CA ARG A 267 0.21 2.90 -7.93
C ARG A 267 0.56 1.46 -8.27
N SER A 268 -0.44 0.59 -8.26
CA SER A 268 -0.33 -0.80 -8.74
C SER A 268 -0.36 -0.89 -10.27
N LYS A 269 -0.99 0.09 -10.92
CA LYS A 269 -1.13 0.18 -12.38
C LYS A 269 -0.82 1.60 -12.85
N PRO A 270 -0.23 1.74 -14.06
CA PRO A 270 -0.05 3.04 -14.67
C PRO A 270 -1.40 3.74 -14.88
N ILE A 271 -1.39 5.06 -14.76
CA ILE A 271 -2.51 5.94 -15.10
C ILE A 271 -2.72 5.88 -16.60
N VAL A 272 -3.95 5.62 -17.02
CA VAL A 272 -4.35 5.84 -18.41
C VAL A 272 -4.65 7.33 -18.58
N ARG A 273 -3.91 8.00 -19.47
CA ARG A 273 -4.10 9.41 -19.83
C ARG A 273 -4.30 9.54 -21.33
N CYS A 274 -5.09 10.53 -21.72
CA CYS A 274 -5.26 10.88 -23.12
C CYS A 274 -3.96 11.49 -23.66
N GLU A 275 -3.41 10.94 -24.74
CA GLU A 275 -2.18 11.45 -25.34
C GLU A 275 -2.36 12.88 -25.89
N ASN A 276 -3.58 13.27 -26.25
CA ASN A 276 -3.88 14.63 -26.71
C ASN A 276 -4.04 15.62 -25.55
N CYS A 277 -5.08 15.45 -24.73
CA CYS A 277 -5.49 16.43 -23.72
C CYS A 277 -4.93 16.16 -22.32
N THR A 278 -4.17 15.07 -22.13
CA THR A 278 -3.51 14.64 -20.88
C THR A 278 -4.43 14.25 -19.72
N LYS A 279 -5.75 14.39 -19.87
CA LYS A 279 -6.74 14.00 -18.85
C LYS A 279 -6.70 12.49 -18.60
N SER A 280 -6.80 12.10 -17.33
CA SER A 280 -7.01 10.72 -16.88
C SER A 280 -8.49 10.40 -16.71
N ALA A 281 -8.81 9.13 -16.46
CA ALA A 281 -10.19 8.66 -16.32
C ALA A 281 -10.99 9.38 -15.22
N ASP A 282 -10.34 9.71 -14.11
CA ASP A 282 -10.88 10.43 -12.96
C ASP A 282 -11.13 11.92 -13.23
N MET A 283 -10.54 12.47 -14.30
CA MET A 283 -10.73 13.88 -14.70
C MET A 283 -11.83 14.07 -15.75
N ILE A 284 -12.52 13.00 -16.14
CA ILE A 284 -13.55 13.00 -17.17
C ILE A 284 -14.82 12.48 -16.51
N GLU A 285 -15.92 13.22 -16.69
CA GLU A 285 -17.21 12.83 -16.14
C GLU A 285 -17.68 11.47 -16.71
N GLY A 286 -18.18 10.60 -15.82
CA GLY A 286 -18.58 9.23 -16.13
C GLY A 286 -17.45 8.21 -16.06
N THR A 287 -17.66 7.03 -16.66
CA THR A 287 -16.64 5.97 -16.77
C THR A 287 -16.10 5.94 -18.21
N PRO A 288 -15.18 6.85 -18.59
CA PRO A 288 -14.74 6.99 -19.98
C PRO A 288 -14.06 5.70 -20.46
N LYS A 289 -14.46 5.22 -21.63
CA LYS A 289 -13.73 4.16 -22.34
C LYS A 289 -12.66 4.81 -23.20
N PHE A 290 -11.40 4.72 -22.77
CA PHE A 290 -10.28 5.20 -23.57
C PHE A 290 -10.15 4.36 -24.84
N MET A 291 -10.09 5.04 -25.98
CA MET A 291 -9.78 4.42 -27.26
C MET A 291 -8.28 4.25 -27.42
N VAL A 292 -7.88 3.27 -28.22
CA VAL A 292 -6.47 2.97 -28.48
C VAL A 292 -6.15 3.08 -29.96
N CYS A 293 -4.97 3.59 -30.29
CA CYS A 293 -4.46 3.54 -31.66
C CYS A 293 -4.13 2.10 -32.05
N SER A 294 -4.99 1.46 -32.85
CA SER A 294 -4.86 0.05 -33.24
C SER A 294 -3.53 -0.25 -33.96
N VAL A 295 -3.05 0.67 -34.79
CA VAL A 295 -1.78 0.52 -35.54
C VAL A 295 -0.57 0.52 -34.62
N CYS A 296 -0.52 1.39 -33.60
CA CYS A 296 0.60 1.39 -32.66
C CYS A 296 0.56 0.16 -31.76
N LYS A 297 -0.64 -0.23 -31.30
CA LYS A 297 -0.81 -1.46 -30.51
C LYS A 297 -0.32 -2.69 -31.28
N SER A 298 -0.66 -2.83 -32.56
CA SER A 298 -0.31 -4.02 -33.34
C SER A 298 1.13 -4.02 -33.87
N LYS A 299 1.65 -2.89 -34.35
CA LYS A 299 2.98 -2.85 -34.99
C LYS A 299 4.14 -2.62 -34.03
N LEU A 300 3.89 -1.97 -32.90
CA LEU A 300 4.96 -1.52 -32.00
C LEU A 300 4.85 -2.14 -30.61
N ASP A 301 3.76 -2.85 -30.30
CA ASP A 301 3.41 -3.22 -28.92
C ASP A 301 3.47 -1.99 -27.98
N PHE A 302 2.84 -0.91 -28.43
CA PHE A 302 2.86 0.40 -27.77
C PHE A 302 1.46 1.02 -27.80
N ILE A 303 0.91 1.32 -26.62
CA ILE A 303 -0.50 1.67 -26.48
C ILE A 303 -0.64 3.18 -26.23
N ILE A 304 -1.18 3.87 -27.23
CA ILE A 304 -1.57 5.28 -27.11
C ILE A 304 -3.06 5.36 -26.86
N HIS A 305 -3.41 6.05 -25.78
CA HIS A 305 -4.80 6.18 -25.33
C HIS A 305 -5.37 7.55 -25.68
N TYR A 306 -6.64 7.58 -26.07
CA TYR A 306 -7.40 8.80 -26.35
C TYR A 306 -8.73 8.75 -25.61
N CYS A 307 -9.12 9.84 -24.94
CA CYS A 307 -10.40 9.88 -24.23
C CYS A 307 -11.62 10.05 -25.15
N SER A 308 -11.43 10.50 -26.39
CA SER A 308 -12.51 10.73 -27.36
C SER A 308 -11.97 10.72 -28.80
N GLN A 309 -12.87 10.67 -29.79
CA GLN A 309 -12.50 10.60 -31.20
C GLN A 309 -11.97 11.94 -31.70
N GLU A 310 -12.50 13.02 -31.13
CA GLU A 310 -12.04 14.39 -31.34
C GLU A 310 -10.59 14.51 -30.90
N CYS A 311 -10.25 14.06 -29.68
CA CYS A 311 -8.86 14.07 -29.20
C CYS A 311 -7.91 13.27 -30.09
N GLN A 312 -8.36 12.12 -30.62
CA GLN A 312 -7.56 11.34 -31.55
C GLN A 312 -7.34 12.06 -32.89
N LYS A 313 -8.39 12.70 -33.43
CA LYS A 313 -8.32 13.47 -34.69
C LYS A 313 -7.41 14.69 -34.56
N ASP A 314 -7.48 15.38 -33.42
CA ASP A 314 -6.66 16.55 -33.13
C ASP A 314 -5.17 16.20 -33.06
N ASP A 315 -4.83 15.13 -32.34
CA ASP A 315 -3.46 14.64 -32.23
C ASP A 315 -3.00 13.88 -33.50
N TRP A 316 -3.88 13.58 -34.45
CA TRP A 316 -3.53 12.77 -35.63
C TRP A 316 -2.44 13.41 -36.49
N ARG A 317 -2.39 14.74 -36.60
CA ARG A 317 -1.39 15.43 -37.44
C ARG A 317 0.04 15.25 -36.92
N THR A 318 0.21 15.25 -35.61
CA THR A 318 1.48 14.94 -34.94
C THR A 318 1.70 13.43 -34.93
N HIS A 319 0.67 12.68 -34.55
CA HIS A 319 0.73 11.24 -34.36
C HIS A 319 1.04 10.44 -35.64
N LYS A 320 0.47 10.82 -36.78
CA LYS A 320 0.64 10.12 -38.07
C LYS A 320 2.10 10.02 -38.52
N LYS A 321 2.96 10.97 -38.12
CA LYS A 321 4.37 10.99 -38.53
C LYS A 321 5.13 9.75 -38.02
N HIS A 322 4.77 9.27 -36.83
CA HIS A 322 5.42 8.14 -36.15
C HIS A 322 4.50 6.93 -35.91
N CYS A 323 3.19 7.04 -36.21
CA CYS A 323 2.22 5.96 -36.04
C CYS A 323 2.67 4.66 -36.72
N GLY A 324 2.84 3.60 -35.92
CA GLY A 324 3.29 2.29 -36.39
C GLY A 324 4.73 2.23 -36.89
N LYS A 325 5.53 3.28 -36.68
CA LYS A 325 6.93 3.38 -37.12
C LYS A 325 7.92 3.50 -35.96
N ALA A 326 7.57 4.25 -34.92
CA ALA A 326 8.44 4.48 -33.76
C ALA A 326 7.62 4.62 -32.47
N LYS A 327 8.18 4.15 -31.35
CA LYS A 327 7.60 4.31 -30.00
C LYS A 327 7.82 5.76 -29.54
N VAL A 328 6.88 6.65 -29.87
CA VAL A 328 6.92 8.05 -29.44
C VAL A 328 5.75 8.30 -28.49
N SER A 329 6.07 8.60 -27.23
CA SER A 329 5.13 9.09 -26.21
C SER A 329 5.50 10.52 -25.83
N LYS A 330 4.52 11.31 -25.39
CA LYS A 330 4.72 12.54 -24.64
C LYS A 330 5.23 12.30 -23.20
N GLN A 331 5.50 11.04 -22.82
CA GLN A 331 5.99 10.62 -21.49
C GLN A 331 5.15 11.21 -20.36
N LEU A 332 3.82 11.15 -20.52
CA LEU A 332 2.89 11.76 -19.58
C LEU A 332 3.07 11.15 -18.18
N LYS A 333 3.16 12.00 -17.15
CA LYS A 333 3.36 11.58 -15.76
C LYS A 333 2.31 10.54 -15.33
N GLY A 334 2.76 9.47 -14.69
CA GLY A 334 1.93 8.38 -14.20
C GLY A 334 1.59 7.32 -15.24
N THR A 335 1.85 7.52 -16.54
CA THR A 335 1.50 6.56 -17.59
C THR A 335 2.51 5.43 -17.72
N ILE A 336 2.20 4.36 -18.46
CA ILE A 336 3.09 3.19 -18.60
C ILE A 336 4.47 3.54 -19.22
N HIS A 337 4.59 4.71 -19.85
CA HIS A 337 5.84 5.22 -20.42
C HIS A 337 6.57 6.19 -19.49
N ASP A 338 5.99 6.54 -18.34
CA ASP A 338 6.66 7.24 -17.25
C ASP A 338 7.37 6.19 -16.37
N PRO A 339 8.70 6.23 -16.21
CA PRO A 339 9.36 5.28 -15.33
C PRO A 339 9.00 5.42 -13.85
N PHE A 340 8.44 6.57 -13.47
CA PHE A 340 7.91 6.82 -12.14
C PHE A 340 6.39 6.66 -12.09
N TRP A 341 5.81 5.86 -12.99
CA TRP A 341 4.36 5.69 -13.05
C TRP A 341 3.77 5.19 -11.74
N PHE A 342 4.55 4.38 -11.01
CA PHE A 342 4.17 3.87 -9.70
C PHE A 342 4.19 4.96 -8.64
N GLN A 343 4.83 6.11 -8.84
CA GLN A 343 4.80 7.23 -7.90
C GLN A 343 4.69 8.56 -8.67
N PRO A 344 3.51 8.88 -9.23
CA PRO A 344 3.35 10.04 -10.09
C PRO A 344 3.64 11.37 -9.36
N ALA A 345 3.52 11.37 -8.03
CA ALA A 345 3.81 12.50 -7.16
C ALA A 345 5.31 12.79 -6.95
N VAL A 346 6.22 11.95 -7.48
CA VAL A 346 7.66 12.26 -7.46
C VAL A 346 7.88 13.61 -8.15
N PRO A 347 8.50 14.60 -7.48
CA PRO A 347 8.78 15.91 -8.08
C PRO A 347 9.64 15.82 -9.34
N ASP A 348 9.49 16.79 -10.24
CA ASP A 348 10.21 16.79 -11.52
C ASP A 348 11.74 16.76 -11.37
N PHE A 349 12.27 17.44 -10.36
CA PHE A 349 13.71 17.38 -10.07
C PHE A 349 14.18 15.95 -9.74
N ALA A 350 13.36 15.14 -9.06
CA ALA A 350 13.71 13.76 -8.75
C ALA A 350 13.50 12.84 -9.96
N ARG A 351 12.57 13.19 -10.87
CA ARG A 351 12.36 12.47 -12.14
C ARG A 351 13.53 12.65 -13.09
N ASP A 352 14.02 13.88 -13.21
CA ASP A 352 15.19 14.22 -14.02
C ASP A 352 16.48 13.55 -13.48
N PHE A 353 16.45 13.10 -12.23
CA PHE A 353 17.60 12.48 -11.57
C PHE A 353 17.85 11.03 -11.99
N LEU A 354 16.87 10.31 -12.54
CA LEU A 354 17.07 8.96 -13.07
C LEU A 354 17.00 9.00 -14.60
N PRO A 355 18.07 9.41 -15.31
CA PRO A 355 18.12 9.31 -16.74
C PRO A 355 18.09 7.83 -17.09
N ILE A 356 16.93 7.41 -17.60
CA ILE A 356 16.77 6.08 -18.14
C ILE A 356 17.36 6.11 -19.52
N THR A 357 18.44 5.35 -19.69
CA THR A 357 19.05 5.14 -20.99
C THR A 357 18.02 4.52 -21.93
N SER A 358 18.24 4.59 -23.24
CA SER A 358 17.39 3.91 -24.22
C SER A 358 17.26 2.39 -23.98
N SER A 359 18.18 1.81 -23.20
CA SER A 359 18.14 0.40 -22.78
C SER A 359 17.24 0.12 -21.57
N GLY A 360 16.64 1.14 -20.95
CA GLY A 360 15.88 0.98 -19.70
C GLY A 360 16.75 1.00 -18.44
N ASN A 361 18.07 0.91 -18.57
CA ASN A 361 19.00 0.93 -17.44
C ASN A 361 19.29 2.37 -17.00
N ILE A 362 19.44 2.57 -15.69
CA ILE A 362 19.93 3.82 -15.10
C ILE A 362 21.46 3.70 -15.02
N ASP A 363 22.21 4.50 -15.78
CA ASP A 363 23.64 4.65 -15.51
C ASP A 363 23.81 5.77 -14.48
N PRO A 364 24.35 5.50 -13.28
CA PRO A 364 24.60 6.53 -12.31
C PRO A 364 25.51 7.63 -12.85
N ASN A 365 26.41 7.34 -13.80
CA ASN A 365 27.26 8.37 -14.37
C ASN A 365 26.45 9.40 -15.19
N ASP A 366 25.29 9.02 -15.71
CA ASP A 366 24.37 9.92 -16.40
C ASP A 366 23.54 10.78 -15.44
N THR A 367 23.45 10.39 -14.16
CA THR A 367 22.79 11.17 -13.09
C THR A 367 23.61 12.43 -12.74
N GLY A 368 23.64 13.39 -13.65
CA GLY A 368 24.46 14.61 -13.54
C GLY A 368 24.03 15.55 -12.41
N PHE A 369 24.59 16.75 -12.41
CA PHE A 369 24.03 17.86 -11.64
C PHE A 369 22.70 18.27 -12.27
N ILE A 370 21.63 18.32 -11.46
CA ILE A 370 20.38 18.95 -11.89
C ILE A 370 20.68 20.40 -12.27
N LYS A 371 20.03 20.89 -13.34
CA LYS A 371 20.10 22.31 -13.67
C LYS A 371 19.58 23.11 -12.47
N PRO A 372 20.41 23.94 -11.84
CA PRO A 372 19.97 24.72 -10.70
C PRO A 372 18.73 25.55 -11.03
N GLU A 373 17.88 25.69 -10.02
CA GLU A 373 16.73 26.58 -10.08
C GLU A 373 17.23 28.02 -10.29
N ARG A 374 16.96 28.60 -11.46
CA ARG A 374 17.51 29.91 -11.87
C ARG A 374 17.15 31.05 -10.92
N ALA A 375 16.07 30.89 -10.15
CA ALA A 375 15.58 31.92 -9.23
C ALA A 375 16.34 31.96 -7.89
N ARG A 376 17.07 30.90 -7.53
CA ARG A 376 17.78 30.83 -6.24
C ARG A 376 19.19 31.40 -6.37
N PRO A 377 19.58 32.41 -5.58
CA PRO A 377 20.96 32.84 -5.51
C PRO A 377 21.79 31.76 -4.78
N PHE A 378 22.86 31.30 -5.43
CA PHE A 378 23.84 30.40 -4.83
C PHE A 378 25.10 31.17 -4.45
N SER A 379 25.78 30.78 -3.37
CA SER A 379 27.07 31.33 -2.99
C SER A 379 28.11 31.12 -4.10
N PRO A 380 29.13 31.98 -4.24
CA PRO A 380 30.19 31.78 -5.23
C PRO A 380 30.88 30.41 -5.10
N ALA A 381 31.05 29.92 -3.87
CA ALA A 381 31.63 28.61 -3.60
C ALA A 381 30.74 27.47 -4.14
N LEU A 382 29.43 27.54 -3.91
CA LEU A 382 28.49 26.52 -4.41
C LEU A 382 28.35 26.59 -5.94
N GLN A 383 28.38 27.78 -6.54
CA GLN A 383 28.42 27.93 -7.99
C GLN A 383 29.67 27.27 -8.60
N ARG A 384 30.85 27.46 -7.98
CA ARG A 384 32.08 26.78 -8.39
C ARG A 384 31.94 25.27 -8.28
N GLN A 385 31.38 24.77 -7.18
CA GLN A 385 31.16 23.35 -6.96
C GLN A 385 30.28 22.72 -8.03
N MET A 386 29.17 23.39 -8.37
CA MET A 386 28.25 22.99 -9.43
C MET A 386 28.93 22.99 -10.79
N SER A 387 29.72 24.03 -11.10
CA SER A 387 30.46 24.14 -12.36
C SER A 387 31.44 22.97 -12.55
N LEU A 388 32.23 22.65 -11.52
CA LEU A 388 33.20 21.54 -11.58
C LEU A 388 32.52 20.20 -11.81
N CYS A 389 31.42 19.92 -11.11
CA CYS A 389 30.71 18.66 -11.25
C CYS A 389 29.90 18.57 -12.56
N LEU A 390 29.47 19.70 -13.13
CA LEU A 390 28.91 19.73 -14.49
C LEU A 390 29.98 19.41 -15.54
N GLY A 391 31.22 19.88 -15.34
CA GLY A 391 32.36 19.59 -16.19
C GLY A 391 32.89 18.14 -16.06
N ASP A 392 32.61 17.47 -14.95
CA ASP A 392 33.10 16.13 -14.64
C ASP A 392 32.01 15.24 -14.06
N ARG A 393 31.32 14.49 -14.95
CA ARG A 393 30.18 13.63 -14.58
C ARG A 393 30.54 12.43 -13.72
N VAL A 394 31.82 12.06 -13.68
CA VAL A 394 32.32 10.95 -12.85
C VAL A 394 32.46 11.40 -11.40
N ALA A 395 32.74 12.68 -11.16
CA ALA A 395 32.82 13.25 -9.82
C ALA A 395 31.44 13.35 -9.16
N ASP A 396 31.36 12.93 -7.90
CA ASP A 396 30.16 13.07 -7.09
C ASP A 396 30.19 14.37 -6.27
N TYR A 397 31.39 14.86 -5.96
CA TYR A 397 31.63 16.13 -5.29
C TYR A 397 33.10 16.52 -5.46
N PHE A 398 33.45 17.79 -5.24
CA PHE A 398 34.82 18.26 -5.07
C PHE A 398 35.03 18.83 -3.67
N LEU A 399 36.16 18.49 -3.06
CA LEU A 399 36.65 19.14 -1.84
C LEU A 399 37.89 19.98 -2.18
N PHE A 400 38.20 21.02 -1.42
CA PHE A 400 39.35 21.89 -1.72
C PHE A 400 40.42 21.82 -0.62
N ASP A 401 41.68 21.67 -1.03
CA ASP A 401 42.82 21.63 -0.10
C ASP A 401 43.26 23.02 0.39
N GLU A 402 44.40 23.11 1.08
CA GLU A 402 44.98 24.34 1.64
C GLU A 402 45.26 25.41 0.60
N THR A 403 45.62 24.95 -0.59
CA THR A 403 45.98 25.75 -1.75
C THR A 403 44.83 25.92 -2.73
N ASP A 404 43.61 25.58 -2.30
CA ASP A 404 42.38 25.67 -3.11
C ASP A 404 42.40 24.77 -4.36
N HIS A 405 43.21 23.71 -4.37
CA HIS A 405 43.18 22.72 -5.43
C HIS A 405 41.97 21.78 -5.24
N PRO A 406 41.23 21.46 -6.33
CA PRO A 406 40.09 20.57 -6.26
C PRO A 406 40.54 19.10 -6.10
N ILE A 407 39.96 18.44 -5.12
CA ILE A 407 40.06 17.00 -4.85
C ILE A 407 38.74 16.35 -5.26
N ARG A 408 38.81 15.52 -6.30
CA ARG A 408 37.65 14.77 -6.81
C ARG A 408 37.21 13.72 -5.78
N VAL A 409 35.93 13.73 -5.42
CA VAL A 409 35.30 12.70 -4.60
C VAL A 409 34.45 11.80 -5.48
N ARG A 410 34.62 10.48 -5.30
CA ARG A 410 33.81 9.44 -5.94
C ARG A 410 33.24 8.50 -4.87
N VAL A 411 31.93 8.30 -4.91
CA VAL A 411 31.19 7.37 -4.08
C VAL A 411 31.24 5.99 -4.75
N PRO A 412 31.83 4.97 -4.10
CA PRO A 412 32.14 3.70 -4.77
C PRO A 412 30.91 2.82 -4.99
N LEU A 413 30.01 2.72 -4.01
CA LEU A 413 28.85 1.84 -4.05
C LEU A 413 27.73 2.45 -4.87
N TYR A 414 27.13 1.66 -5.79
CA TYR A 414 26.11 2.12 -6.72
C TYR A 414 24.94 2.83 -6.03
N MET A 415 24.28 2.17 -5.07
CA MET A 415 23.09 2.72 -4.40
C MET A 415 23.45 3.91 -3.50
N THR A 416 24.57 3.85 -2.80
CA THR A 416 25.08 4.99 -2.01
C THR A 416 25.37 6.19 -2.90
N ARG A 417 25.95 5.98 -4.09
CA ARG A 417 26.22 7.04 -5.06
C ARG A 417 24.94 7.66 -5.60
N MET A 418 23.95 6.84 -5.95
CA MET A 418 22.62 7.30 -6.36
C MET A 418 21.99 8.19 -5.28
N LEU A 419 21.96 7.72 -4.04
CA LEU A 419 21.43 8.46 -2.90
C LEU A 419 22.21 9.73 -2.61
N PHE A 420 23.55 9.68 -2.67
CA PHE A 420 24.41 10.83 -2.47
C PHE A 420 24.07 11.94 -3.46
N ARG A 421 23.97 11.61 -4.75
CA ARG A 421 23.64 12.60 -5.77
C ARG A 421 22.18 13.07 -5.68
N GLN A 422 21.26 12.23 -5.22
CA GLN A 422 19.89 12.64 -4.90
C GLN A 422 19.87 13.65 -3.75
N MET A 423 20.60 13.41 -2.66
CA MET A 423 20.69 14.34 -1.53
C MET A 423 21.40 15.65 -1.91
N ARG A 424 22.41 15.57 -2.77
CA ARG A 424 23.04 16.75 -3.38
C ARG A 424 22.05 17.58 -4.19
N SER A 425 21.17 16.93 -4.94
CA SER A 425 20.09 17.60 -5.67
C SER A 425 19.06 18.24 -4.74
N LEU A 426 18.68 17.54 -3.68
CA LEU A 426 17.81 18.07 -2.64
C LEU A 426 18.41 19.31 -1.95
N ALA A 427 19.71 19.29 -1.67
CA ALA A 427 20.44 20.42 -1.11
C ALA A 427 20.37 21.70 -1.97
N LEU A 428 20.27 21.54 -3.29
CA LEU A 428 20.14 22.65 -4.24
C LEU A 428 18.69 23.13 -4.40
N SER A 429 17.69 22.36 -3.96
CA SER A 429 16.28 22.74 -4.01
C SER A 429 15.94 23.85 -3.02
N SER A 430 14.89 24.61 -3.29
CA SER A 430 14.36 25.65 -2.39
C SER A 430 13.40 25.11 -1.33
N GLY A 431 13.23 23.78 -1.24
CA GLY A 431 12.28 23.15 -0.33
C GLY A 431 12.71 23.13 1.14
N PRO A 432 11.77 22.90 2.08
CA PRO A 432 12.06 22.80 3.51
C PRO A 432 13.08 21.69 3.82
N ASP A 433 13.15 20.66 2.97
CA ASP A 433 14.04 19.51 3.14
C ASP A 433 15.47 19.74 2.60
N SER A 434 15.77 20.91 2.04
CA SER A 434 17.10 21.21 1.49
C SER A 434 18.23 21.04 2.52
N GLY A 435 17.97 21.41 3.78
CA GLY A 435 18.92 21.20 4.89
C GLY A 435 19.26 19.74 5.13
N GLN A 436 18.27 18.83 5.01
CA GLN A 436 18.49 17.39 5.17
C GLN A 436 19.40 16.83 4.07
N GLY A 437 19.25 17.34 2.83
CA GLY A 437 20.14 17.02 1.72
C GLY A 437 21.59 17.38 2.04
N VAL A 438 21.82 18.62 2.50
CA VAL A 438 23.16 19.12 2.86
C VAL A 438 23.76 18.31 4.03
N CYS A 439 22.97 18.04 5.06
CA CYS A 439 23.42 17.26 6.20
C CYS A 439 23.84 15.83 5.82
N SER A 440 23.08 15.19 4.92
CA SER A 440 23.36 13.82 4.48
C SER A 440 24.65 13.72 3.65
N ILE A 441 24.89 14.66 2.72
CA ILE A 441 26.14 14.68 1.94
C ILE A 441 27.34 15.06 2.81
N GLY A 442 27.18 16.00 3.75
CA GLY A 442 28.27 16.43 4.62
C GLY A 442 28.66 15.34 5.62
N ASP A 443 27.71 14.62 6.22
CA ASP A 443 27.99 13.43 7.06
C ASP A 443 28.84 12.39 6.30
N TYR A 444 28.47 12.09 5.06
CA TYR A 444 29.23 11.17 4.21
C TYR A 444 30.67 11.68 3.99
N LEU A 445 30.84 12.93 3.60
CA LEU A 445 32.16 13.49 3.29
C LEU A 445 33.04 13.62 4.54
N LEU A 446 32.48 14.01 5.68
CA LEU A 446 33.23 14.11 6.94
C LEU A 446 33.77 12.74 7.35
N LYS A 447 32.98 11.68 7.24
CA LYS A 447 33.40 10.33 7.65
C LYS A 447 34.33 9.66 6.64
N ARG A 448 34.14 9.93 5.34
CA ARG A 448 34.91 9.27 4.27
C ARG A 448 36.16 10.02 3.83
N MET A 449 36.20 11.35 4.00
CA MET A 449 37.27 12.19 3.44
C MET A 449 38.12 12.92 4.48
N SER A 450 37.74 12.93 5.77
CA SER A 450 38.53 13.61 6.81
C SER A 450 39.92 13.01 7.05
N GLY A 451 40.12 11.73 6.73
CA GLY A 451 41.43 11.06 6.79
C GLY A 451 42.32 11.26 5.55
N HIS A 452 41.87 12.02 4.54
CA HIS A 452 42.66 12.25 3.34
C HIS A 452 43.85 13.18 3.63
N PRO A 453 45.09 12.91 3.14
CA PRO A 453 46.29 13.65 3.55
C PRO A 453 46.28 15.17 3.31
N LYS A 454 45.43 15.64 2.39
CA LYS A 454 45.28 17.06 2.02
C LYS A 454 44.02 17.71 2.57
N LEU A 455 43.23 16.99 3.36
CA LEU A 455 41.97 17.46 3.91
C LEU A 455 41.99 17.33 5.43
N SER A 456 41.27 18.22 6.09
CA SER A 456 40.95 18.09 7.51
C SER A 456 39.44 18.16 7.68
N ARG A 457 38.95 17.68 8.82
CA ARG A 457 37.54 17.76 9.17
C ARG A 457 37.05 19.21 9.18
N GLU A 458 37.81 20.11 9.78
CA GLU A 458 37.51 21.55 9.89
C GLU A 458 37.45 22.20 8.50
N ARG A 459 38.33 21.78 7.59
CA ARG A 459 38.35 22.25 6.20
C ARG A 459 37.10 21.85 5.43
N ILE A 460 36.65 20.61 5.59
CA ILE A 460 35.39 20.13 5.01
C ILE A 460 34.21 20.94 5.55
N LEU A 461 34.11 21.12 6.88
CA LEU A 461 33.06 21.96 7.50
C LEU A 461 33.11 23.41 7.01
N ALA A 462 34.31 23.99 6.91
CA ALA A 462 34.51 25.35 6.42
C ALA A 462 34.04 25.49 4.96
N GLN A 463 34.29 24.50 4.12
CA GLN A 463 33.78 24.48 2.75
C GLN A 463 32.25 24.45 2.73
N PHE A 464 31.61 23.57 3.49
CA PHE A 464 30.15 23.54 3.60
C PHE A 464 29.56 24.87 4.07
N GLY A 465 30.20 25.54 5.03
CA GLY A 465 29.80 26.89 5.47
C GLY A 465 29.81 27.93 4.35
N ARG A 466 30.86 27.92 3.52
CA ARG A 466 30.96 28.81 2.35
C ARG A 466 29.93 28.48 1.28
N GLU A 467 29.63 27.19 1.07
CA GLU A 467 28.70 26.74 0.04
C GLU A 467 27.23 26.98 0.42
N TYR A 468 26.82 26.59 1.62
CA TYR A 468 25.42 26.50 2.03
C TYR A 468 25.01 27.47 3.16
N GLY A 469 25.96 28.20 3.75
CA GLY A 469 25.74 29.10 4.87
C GLY A 469 26.43 28.64 6.15
N GLU A 470 26.90 29.58 6.97
CA GLU A 470 27.71 29.28 8.17
C GLU A 470 26.97 28.46 9.24
N ASP A 471 25.63 28.59 9.30
CA ASP A 471 24.77 27.83 10.23
C ASP A 471 24.79 26.32 9.95
N ILE A 472 25.15 25.91 8.74
CA ILE A 472 25.14 24.50 8.34
C ILE A 472 26.17 23.67 9.10
N LYS A 473 27.25 24.29 9.58
CA LYS A 473 28.29 23.60 10.34
C LYS A 473 27.72 23.00 11.62
N GLY A 474 26.92 23.78 12.36
CA GLY A 474 26.24 23.32 13.58
C GLY A 474 25.27 22.18 13.29
N LYS A 475 24.43 22.35 12.25
CA LYS A 475 23.46 21.33 11.81
C LYS A 475 24.12 20.01 11.39
N LEU A 476 25.27 20.07 10.71
CA LEU A 476 26.04 18.90 10.31
C LEU A 476 26.58 18.13 11.51
N LEU A 477 27.14 18.84 12.49
CA LEU A 477 27.65 18.23 13.71
C LEU A 477 26.53 17.57 14.54
N GLU A 478 25.38 18.25 14.65
CA GLU A 478 24.20 17.71 15.32
C GLU A 478 23.65 16.48 14.58
N PHE A 479 23.61 16.53 13.25
CA PHE A 479 23.16 15.41 12.43
C PHE A 479 24.08 14.19 12.55
N GLU A 480 25.40 14.37 12.52
CA GLU A 480 26.38 13.30 12.71
C GLU A 480 26.21 12.63 14.08
N LYS A 481 26.10 13.43 15.15
CA LYS A 481 25.83 12.93 16.51
C LYS A 481 24.53 12.13 16.55
N SER A 482 23.45 12.70 16.02
CA SER A 482 22.13 12.06 15.94
C SER A 482 22.14 10.78 15.09
N SER A 483 23.02 10.68 14.09
CA SER A 483 23.16 9.48 13.25
C SER A 483 23.76 8.30 14.01
N VAL A 484 24.67 8.60 14.95
CA VAL A 484 25.32 7.60 15.82
C VAL A 484 24.39 7.19 16.96
N GLU A 485 23.75 8.15 17.62
CA GLU A 485 22.83 7.91 18.74
C GLU A 485 21.62 7.05 18.35
N ARG A 486 21.16 7.17 17.08
CA ARG A 486 20.09 6.32 16.53
C ARG A 486 20.53 4.88 16.25
N GLY A 487 21.75 4.48 16.61
CA GLY A 487 22.17 3.08 16.73
C GLY A 487 22.32 2.27 15.44
N GLY A 488 21.95 2.82 14.28
CA GLY A 488 21.96 2.03 13.05
C GLY A 488 23.11 2.30 12.07
N VAL A 489 24.02 3.23 12.37
CA VAL A 489 25.21 3.44 11.54
C VAL A 489 26.43 2.84 12.24
N GLN A 490 27.12 1.91 11.59
CA GLN A 490 28.37 1.33 12.11
C GLN A 490 29.40 2.44 12.39
N PRO A 491 30.30 2.30 13.39
CA PRO A 491 31.38 3.25 13.63
C PRO A 491 32.15 3.56 12.33
N GLY A 492 32.22 4.86 11.97
CA GLY A 492 32.85 5.32 10.72
C GLY A 492 32.00 5.19 9.46
N GLY A 493 30.83 4.57 9.52
CA GLY A 493 29.83 4.57 8.45
C GLY A 493 29.04 5.88 8.42
N SER A 494 28.59 6.29 7.23
CA SER A 494 27.68 7.43 7.07
C SER A 494 26.21 6.99 6.97
N PHE A 495 25.30 7.95 7.16
CA PHE A 495 23.87 7.75 6.90
C PHE A 495 23.60 7.21 5.49
N LEU A 496 24.32 7.73 4.48
CA LEU A 496 24.15 7.32 3.09
C LEU A 496 24.69 5.91 2.80
N ASP A 497 25.78 5.49 3.46
CA ASP A 497 26.29 4.12 3.31
C ASP A 497 25.24 3.10 3.74
N LYS A 498 24.67 3.35 4.92
CA LYS A 498 23.62 2.54 5.52
C LYS A 498 22.38 2.46 4.62
N MET A 499 21.86 3.60 4.18
CA MET A 499 20.71 3.66 3.28
C MET A 499 20.99 2.93 1.95
N GLY A 500 22.20 3.11 1.40
CA GLY A 500 22.63 2.40 0.19
C GLY A 500 22.61 0.89 0.36
N MET A 501 23.16 0.38 1.46
CA MET A 501 23.16 -1.06 1.78
C MET A 501 21.75 -1.63 1.94
N MET A 502 20.80 -0.85 2.49
CA MET A 502 19.40 -1.28 2.65
C MET A 502 18.63 -1.31 1.33
N MET A 503 18.89 -0.34 0.45
CA MET A 503 18.18 -0.27 -0.82
C MET A 503 18.66 -1.28 -1.86
N THR A 504 19.92 -1.72 -1.81
CA THR A 504 20.46 -2.73 -2.75
C THR A 504 19.58 -3.97 -2.87
N PRO A 505 19.29 -4.74 -1.79
CA PRO A 505 18.46 -5.94 -1.90
C PRO A 505 17.00 -5.63 -2.27
N MET A 506 16.51 -4.43 -1.98
CA MET A 506 15.16 -3.99 -2.37
C MET A 506 15.07 -3.76 -3.89
N MET A 507 16.07 -3.10 -4.46
CA MET A 507 16.14 -2.87 -5.91
C MET A 507 16.35 -4.18 -6.67
N ASP A 508 17.14 -5.11 -6.13
CA ASP A 508 17.29 -6.45 -6.72
C ASP A 508 15.94 -7.18 -6.79
N LYS A 509 15.11 -7.09 -5.73
CA LYS A 509 13.73 -7.61 -5.77
C LYS A 509 12.87 -6.87 -6.79
N LEU A 510 12.93 -5.54 -6.84
CA LEU A 510 12.14 -4.75 -7.80
C LEU A 510 12.48 -5.06 -9.26
N ASN A 511 13.74 -5.39 -9.57
CA ASN A 511 14.19 -5.77 -10.91
C ASN A 511 13.78 -7.18 -11.35
N THR A 512 13.31 -8.03 -10.42
CA THR A 512 12.76 -9.36 -10.75
C THR A 512 11.29 -9.35 -11.16
N PHE A 513 10.67 -8.17 -11.17
CA PHE A 513 9.32 -7.92 -11.68
C PHE A 513 9.37 -7.27 -13.07
#